data_AF-A0A4V1TMA8-F1
#
_entry.id   AF-A0A4V1TMA8-F1
#
_cell.length_a   1.000
_cell.length_b   1.000
_cell.length_c   1.000
_cell.angle_alpha   90.00
_cell.angle_beta   90.00
_cell.angle_gamma   90.00
#
_symmetry.space_group_name_H-M   'P 1'
#
loop_
_entity.id
_entity.type
_entity.pdbx_description
1 polymer ?
#
loop_
_entity_poly.entity_id
_entity_poly.type
_entity_poly.pdbx_seq_one_letter_code
_entity_poly.pdbx_strand_id
1 'polypeptide(L)' 'MRRVFNVLGRIIAVEWQGSDWSTWLVGSDGKRRPLELAVPSDVTADELAQYLYDIYHENATPSHGDVVEVNP' A
#
# COMPACT_ATOMS: atom_id res chain seq x y z
N MET A 1 5.43 -11.31 -5.92
CA MET A 1 4.52 -10.40 -6.65
C MET A 1 4.61 -9.03 -6.02
N ARG A 2 4.60 -7.95 -6.78
CA ARG A 2 4.69 -6.57 -6.25
C ARG A 2 3.55 -5.72 -6.80
N ARG A 3 2.84 -5.01 -5.94
CA ARG A 3 1.88 -3.96 -6.30
C ARG A 3 2.25 -2.65 -5.61
N VAL A 4 1.95 -1.52 -6.23
CA VAL A 4 2.26 -0.20 -5.70
C VAL A 4 0.98 0.61 -5.67
N PHE A 5 0.76 1.33 -4.59
CA PHE A 5 -0.46 2.10 -4.36
C PHE A 5 -0.11 3.53 -4.00
N ASN A 6 -0.92 4.47 -4.50
CA ASN A 6 -1.05 5.77 -3.87
C ASN A 6 -2.12 5.65 -2.78
N VAL A 7 -1.67 5.73 -1.53
CA VAL A 7 -2.50 5.66 -0.32
C VAL A 7 -2.60 7.07 0.25
N LEU A 8 -3.63 7.80 -0.17
CA LEU A 8 -3.96 9.14 0.31
C LEU A 8 -2.76 10.12 0.24
N GLY A 9 -1.98 10.06 -0.84
CA GLY A 9 -0.80 10.89 -1.07
C GLY A 9 0.53 10.24 -0.67
N ARG A 10 0.54 9.01 -0.15
CA ARG A 10 1.76 8.23 0.16
C ARG A 10 1.92 7.09 -0.83
N ILE A 11 3.11 6.88 -1.37
CA ILE A 11 3.38 5.73 -2.23
C ILE A 11 3.80 4.53 -1.37
N ILE A 12 3.00 3.47 -1.39
CA ILE A 12 3.26 2.23 -0.64
C ILE A 12 3.41 1.08 -1.63
N ALA A 13 4.51 0.34 -1.54
CA ALA A 13 4.68 -0.92 -2.25
C ALA A 13 4.36 -2.09 -1.31
N VAL A 14 3.57 -3.03 -1.80
CA VAL A 14 3.24 -4.29 -1.12
C VAL A 14 3.80 -5.44 -1.93
N GLU A 15 4.63 -6.26 -1.30
CA GLU A 15 5.42 -7.32 -1.94
C GLU A 15 5.14 -8.67 -1.28
N TRP A 16 4.70 -9.66 -2.07
CA TRP A 16 4.50 -11.03 -1.62
C TRP A 16 5.84 -11.76 -1.52
N GLN A 17 6.16 -12.26 -0.33
CA GLN A 17 7.43 -12.92 0.00
C GLN A 17 7.33 -14.45 0.07
N GLY A 18 6.19 -15.04 -0.31
CA GLY A 18 5.99 -16.50 -0.33
C GLY A 18 5.09 -17.01 0.80
N SER A 19 5.16 -16.39 1.99
CA SER A 19 4.28 -16.67 3.13
C SER A 19 3.47 -15.46 3.58
N ASP A 20 4.04 -14.26 3.43
CA ASP A 20 3.49 -13.03 3.97
C ASP A 20 3.74 -11.85 3.02
N TRP A 21 3.08 -10.75 3.30
CA TRP A 21 3.28 -9.47 2.65
C TRP A 21 4.32 -8.63 3.39
N SER A 22 5.25 -8.04 2.63
CA SER A 22 6.13 -6.97 3.10
C SER A 22 5.67 -5.64 2.55
N THR A 23 5.69 -4.59 3.37
CA THR A 23 5.25 -3.25 2.99
C THR A 23 6.40 -2.25 3.04
N TRP A 24 6.40 -1.33 2.09
CA TRP A 24 7.47 -0.35 1.92
C TRP A 24 6.90 1.02 1.58
N LEU A 25 7.35 2.05 2.28
CA LEU A 25 7.13 3.43 1.85
C LEU A 25 8.14 3.78 0.75
N VAL A 26 7.65 4.30 -0.38
CA VAL A 26 8.47 4.72 -1.52
C VAL A 26 8.57 6.24 -1.52
N GLY A 27 9.78 6.77 -1.34
CA GLY A 27 10.07 8.19 -1.41
C GLY A 27 10.09 8.71 -2.85
N SER A 28 9.94 10.02 -3.01
CA SER A 28 10.04 10.70 -4.31
C SER A 28 11.42 10.60 -4.95
N ASP A 29 12.45 10.27 -4.17
CA ASP A 29 13.82 9.97 -4.64
C ASP A 29 14.00 8.49 -5.04
N GLY A 30 12.91 7.72 -5.08
CA GLY A 30 12.90 6.30 -5.43
C GLY A 30 13.38 5.37 -4.33
N LYS A 31 13.83 5.90 -3.18
CA LYS A 31 14.27 5.06 -2.06
C LYS A 31 13.08 4.41 -1.37
N ARG A 32 13.32 3.22 -0.81
CA ARG A 32 12.33 2.47 -0.05
C ARG A 32 12.71 2.42 1.42
N ARG A 33 11.72 2.53 2.29
CA ARG A 33 11.85 2.32 3.73
C ARG A 33 10.84 1.26 4.16
N PRO A 34 11.21 0.30 5.02
CA PRO A 34 10.24 -0.62 5.59
C PRO A 34 9.08 0.16 6.20
N LEU A 35 7.86 -0.30 5.94
CA LEU A 35 6.66 0.19 6.61
C LEU A 35 6.22 -0.89 7.60
N GLU A 36 5.94 -0.50 8.84
CA GLU A 36 5.41 -1.43 9.85
C GLU A 36 3.89 -1.58 9.69
N LEU A 37 3.47 -2.05 8.51
CA LEU A 37 2.09 -2.38 8.20
C LEU A 37 1.98 -3.89 7.99
N ALA A 38 1.29 -4.56 8.90
CA ALA A 38 1.04 -6.00 8.83
C ALA A 38 -0.18 -6.28 7.94
N VAL A 39 0.05 -6.79 6.73
CA VAL A 39 -1.04 -7.24 5.85
C VAL A 39 -1.20 -8.75 6.04
N PRO A 40 -2.40 -9.24 6.43
CA PRO A 40 -2.67 -10.68 6.56
C PRO A 40 -2.39 -11.44 5.26
N SER A 41 -1.86 -12.67 5.37
CA SER A 41 -1.45 -13.47 4.20
C SER A 41 -2.61 -14.01 3.37
N ASP A 42 -3.83 -14.01 3.92
CA ASP A 42 -5.07 -14.37 3.23
C ASP A 42 -5.68 -13.21 2.43
N VAL A 43 -5.20 -11.96 2.62
CA VAL A 43 -5.57 -10.84 1.74
C VAL A 43 -4.98 -11.10 0.36
N THR A 44 -5.87 -11.24 -0.62
CA THR A 44 -5.49 -11.44 -2.01
C THR A 44 -4.96 -10.15 -2.62
N ALA A 45 -4.25 -10.28 -3.74
CA ALA A 45 -3.64 -9.15 -4.39
C ALA A 45 -4.66 -8.10 -4.90
N ASP A 46 -5.91 -8.51 -5.18
CA ASP A 46 -6.99 -7.62 -5.62
C ASP A 46 -7.70 -6.93 -4.43
N GLU A 47 -7.60 -7.50 -3.22
CA GLU A 47 -8.14 -6.92 -1.99
C GLU A 47 -7.21 -5.89 -1.35
N LEU A 48 -5.94 -5.82 -1.78
CA LEU A 48 -4.93 -4.93 -1.21
C LEU A 48 -5.34 -3.45 -1.20
N ALA A 49 -5.99 -2.97 -2.26
CA ALA A 49 -6.46 -1.58 -2.32
C ALA A 49 -7.50 -1.29 -1.23
N GLN A 50 -8.50 -2.16 -1.09
CA GLN A 50 -9.54 -2.04 -0.07
C GLN A 50 -8.94 -2.16 1.33
N TYR A 51 -8.06 -3.14 1.54
CA TYR A 51 -7.37 -3.33 2.82
C TYR A 51 -6.61 -2.06 3.25
N LEU A 52 -5.85 -1.46 2.33
CA LEU A 52 -5.13 -0.21 2.58
C LEU A 52 -6.09 0.95 2.86
N TYR A 53 -7.22 1.02 2.15
CA TYR A 53 -8.24 2.04 2.39
C TYR A 53 -8.82 1.88 3.81
N ASP A 54 -9.22 0.68 4.21
CA ASP A 54 -9.81 0.42 5.54
C ASP A 54 -8.85 0.83 6.68
N ILE A 55 -7.54 0.62 6.52
CA ILE A 55 -6.53 1.03 7.50
C ILE A 55 -6.33 2.55 7.54
N TYR A 56 -6.41 3.24 6.40
CA TYR A 56 -5.99 4.65 6.29
C TYR A 56 -7.13 5.66 6.10
N HIS A 57 -8.38 5.25 5.87
CA HIS A 57 -9.49 6.12 5.45
C HIS A 57 -9.78 7.28 6.42
N GLU A 58 -9.43 7.16 7.71
CA GLU A 58 -9.54 8.28 8.66
C GLU A 58 -8.65 9.47 8.29
N ASN A 59 -7.60 9.26 7.49
CA ASN A 59 -6.71 10.29 6.98
C ASN A 59 -7.15 10.82 5.60
N ALA A 60 -8.28 10.36 5.08
CA ALA A 60 -8.78 10.79 3.79
C ALA A 60 -9.10 12.29 3.83
N THR A 61 -8.67 13.00 2.79
CA THR A 61 -8.98 14.42 2.61
C THR A 61 -9.76 14.60 1.32
N PRO A 62 -10.46 15.73 1.11
CA PRO A 62 -11.16 15.98 -0.15
C PRO A 62 -10.26 15.88 -1.40
N SER A 63 -8.95 16.12 -1.26
CA SER A 63 -7.98 16.03 -2.37
C SER A 63 -7.31 14.66 -2.50
N HIS A 64 -7.38 13.83 -1.47
CA HIS A 64 -6.77 12.49 -1.42
C HIS A 64 -7.72 11.57 -0.67
N GLY A 65 -8.79 11.17 -1.35
CA GLY A 65 -9.91 10.44 -0.76
C GLY A 65 -9.94 8.95 -1.07
N ASP A 66 -8.94 8.41 -1.76
CA ASP A 66 -8.97 7.03 -2.25
C ASP A 66 -7.58 6.38 -2.28
N VAL A 67 -7.58 5.05 -2.32
CA VAL A 67 -6.39 4.23 -2.56
C VAL A 67 -6.43 3.68 -3.98
N VAL A 68 -5.44 4.06 -4.78
CA VAL A 68 -5.36 3.63 -6.19
C VAL A 68 -4.08 2.86 -6.45
N GLU A 69 -4.20 1.73 -7.15
CA GLU A 69 -3.02 1.04 -7.68
C GLU A 69 -2.36 1.93 -8.73
N VAL A 70 -1.06 2.15 -8.58
CA VAL A 70 -0.26 2.91 -9.52
C VAL A 70 0.70 1.95 -10.20
N ASN A 71 0.60 1.89 -11.53
CA ASN A 71 1.61 1.18 -12.30
C ASN A 71 2.91 1.99 -12.28
N PRO A 72 4.07 1.37 -12.01
CA PRO A 72 5.36 2.01 -12.22
C PRO A 72 5.62 2.32 -13.70
#